data_AF-S1NE09-F1
#
_entry.id   AF-S1NE09-F1
#
_cell.length_a   1.000
_cell.length_b   1.000
_cell.length_c   1.000
_cell.angle_alpha   90.00
_cell.angle_beta   90.00
_cell.angle_gamma   90.00
#
_symmetry.space_group_name_H-M   'P 1'
#
loop_
_entity.id
_entity.type
_entity.pdbx_description
1 polymer ?
#
loop_
_entity_poly.entity_id
_entity_poly.type
_entity_poly.pdbx_seq_one_letter_code
_entity_poly.pdbx_strand_id
1 'polypeptide(L)'
;MKILKGYRFKIYPNEEQKRFFIQTFGCVRFTYNYLLKAAKKPDNRSEGKVITPAMLKRDYPFLKATDSLALANAARNLNRAFKNYFSGRSGYPKLKNKKSAWQSYTTNNQNGTVAIEGNQLKLPKLKERVMICCHRPVLGTIKSVTISAKNNQEFYVSLLCVEEVDPLPKTNREIQIYFHPEKLIADDLGQLSIQHLEQTQQKINKLTQRLELKARCARKRKVRLSQAKNYQKLKMRLAKHQSLQHNQLQDYLNQLSTLLIRKYDVINFVEPSVRDQQSAANVQEAHLFSLNEWHQLMRMLKYKASWYGKEFKVVFSTQA
;
A
#
# COMPACT_ATOMS: atom_id res chain seq x y z
N MET A 1 22.19 -11.00 6.00
CA MET A 1 20.98 -11.18 6.86
C MET A 1 19.78 -11.56 6.00
N LYS A 2 18.94 -12.53 6.42
CA LYS A 2 17.69 -12.86 5.71
C LYS A 2 16.59 -11.84 6.04
N ILE A 3 16.07 -11.18 5.02
CA ILE A 3 15.03 -10.15 5.16
C ILE A 3 13.79 -10.50 4.33
N LEU A 4 12.64 -9.95 4.72
CA LEU A 4 11.42 -9.99 3.92
C LEU A 4 11.30 -8.70 3.11
N LYS A 5 11.30 -8.81 1.78
CA LYS A 5 11.22 -7.67 0.86
C LYS A 5 10.03 -7.79 -0.08
N GLY A 6 9.33 -6.68 -0.27
CA GLY A 6 8.19 -6.58 -1.16
C GLY A 6 8.59 -6.06 -2.55
N TYR A 7 8.23 -6.80 -3.60
CA TYR A 7 8.32 -6.34 -4.98
C TYR A 7 6.93 -6.08 -5.52
N ARG A 8 6.72 -4.94 -6.18
CA ARG A 8 5.43 -4.60 -6.80
C ARG A 8 5.62 -4.27 -8.26
N PHE A 9 4.84 -4.93 -9.11
CA PHE A 9 4.86 -4.78 -10.56
C PHE A 9 3.45 -4.63 -11.12
N LYS A 10 3.35 -4.02 -12.30
CA LYS A 10 2.12 -4.01 -13.08
C LYS A 10 2.04 -5.30 -13.90
N ILE A 11 0.84 -5.86 -13.98
CA ILE A 11 0.56 -7.05 -14.79
C ILE A 11 -0.52 -6.75 -15.83
N TYR A 12 -0.50 -7.51 -16.92
CA TYR A 12 -1.37 -7.33 -18.07
C TYR A 12 -2.11 -8.64 -18.34
N PRO A 13 -3.13 -8.96 -17.53
CA PRO A 13 -3.90 -10.18 -17.74
C PRO A 13 -4.77 -10.10 -19.00
N ASN A 14 -4.92 -11.23 -19.69
CA ASN A 14 -5.92 -11.40 -20.74
C ASN A 14 -7.35 -11.49 -20.14
N GLU A 15 -8.39 -11.53 -20.98
CA GLU A 15 -9.79 -11.50 -20.50
C GLU A 15 -10.17 -12.71 -19.65
N GLU A 16 -9.58 -13.89 -19.89
CA GLU A 16 -9.82 -15.08 -19.07
C GLU A 16 -9.18 -14.94 -17.68
N GLN A 17 -7.93 -14.46 -17.65
CA GLN A 17 -7.19 -14.19 -16.41
C GLN A 17 -7.90 -13.09 -15.58
N LYS A 18 -8.42 -12.04 -16.22
CA LYS A 18 -9.24 -11.01 -15.55
C LYS A 18 -10.48 -11.62 -14.91
N ARG A 19 -11.22 -12.45 -15.64
CA ARG A 19 -12.40 -13.16 -15.12
C ARG A 19 -12.04 -14.00 -13.90
N PHE A 20 -10.96 -14.78 -13.98
CA PHE A 20 -10.44 -15.57 -12.87
C PHE A 20 -10.10 -14.71 -11.64
N PHE A 21 -9.39 -13.59 -11.81
CA PHE A 21 -9.05 -12.70 -10.71
C PHE A 21 -10.27 -12.08 -10.06
N ILE A 22 -11.24 -11.62 -10.84
CA ILE A 22 -12.48 -11.01 -10.32
C ILE A 22 -13.30 -12.05 -9.53
N GLN A 23 -13.41 -13.27 -10.04
CA GLN A 23 -14.07 -14.37 -9.33
C GLN A 23 -13.35 -14.70 -8.02
N THR A 24 -12.02 -14.75 -8.05
CA THR A 24 -11.18 -15.01 -6.88
C THR A 24 -11.34 -13.93 -5.82
N PHE A 25 -11.35 -12.64 -6.21
CA PHE A 25 -11.64 -11.53 -5.30
C PHE A 25 -13.02 -11.67 -4.65
N GLY A 26 -14.01 -12.14 -5.42
CA GLY A 26 -15.35 -12.46 -4.93
C GLY A 26 -15.35 -13.54 -3.84
N CYS A 27 -14.67 -14.66 -4.09
CA CYS A 27 -14.59 -15.80 -3.17
C CYS A 27 -13.87 -15.43 -1.87
N VAL A 28 -12.75 -14.72 -1.96
CA VAL A 28 -11.97 -14.25 -0.79
C VAL A 28 -12.75 -13.22 0.02
N ARG A 29 -13.46 -12.30 -0.65
CA ARG A 29 -14.35 -11.34 0.03
C ARG A 29 -15.49 -12.04 0.75
N PHE A 30 -16.16 -13.00 0.08
CA PHE A 30 -17.23 -13.78 0.69
C PHE A 30 -16.74 -14.50 1.95
N THR A 31 -15.63 -15.24 1.82
CA THR A 31 -15.01 -15.97 2.94
C THR A 31 -14.72 -15.05 4.11
N TYR A 32 -14.02 -13.93 3.88
CA TYR A 32 -13.72 -12.96 4.93
C TYR A 32 -14.99 -12.42 5.61
N ASN A 33 -15.98 -11.99 4.82
CA ASN A 33 -17.21 -11.40 5.34
C ASN A 33 -18.06 -12.42 6.11
N TYR A 34 -18.11 -13.66 5.64
CA TYR A 34 -18.83 -14.74 6.30
C TYR A 34 -18.22 -15.02 7.67
N LEU A 35 -16.89 -15.20 7.74
CA LEU A 35 -16.17 -15.43 9.00
C LEU A 35 -16.34 -14.26 9.97
N LEU A 36 -16.28 -13.01 9.49
CA LEU A 36 -16.52 -11.84 10.31
C LEU A 36 -17.95 -11.79 10.86
N LYS A 37 -18.96 -12.16 10.06
CA LYS A 37 -20.36 -12.25 10.52
C LYS A 37 -20.54 -13.36 11.54
N ALA A 38 -19.92 -14.52 11.31
CA ALA A 38 -19.99 -15.65 12.22
C ALA A 38 -19.38 -15.31 13.59
N ALA A 39 -18.26 -14.58 13.63
CA ALA A 39 -17.61 -14.13 14.87
C ALA A 39 -18.42 -13.08 15.67
N LYS A 40 -19.44 -12.47 15.04
CA LYS A 40 -20.38 -11.55 15.72
C LYS A 40 -21.55 -12.27 16.38
N LYS A 41 -21.87 -13.49 15.97
CA LYS A 41 -22.99 -14.24 16.57
C LYS A 41 -22.59 -14.76 17.96
N PRO A 42 -23.42 -14.55 19.00
CA PRO A 42 -23.13 -15.00 20.35
C PRO A 42 -22.99 -16.53 20.45
N ASP A 43 -23.86 -17.30 19.79
CA ASP A 43 -23.85 -18.77 19.82
C ASP A 43 -22.52 -19.40 19.38
N ASN A 44 -21.88 -18.81 18.37
CA ASN A 44 -20.59 -19.32 17.87
C ASN A 44 -19.43 -19.08 18.85
N ARG A 45 -19.58 -18.11 19.78
CA ARG A 45 -18.56 -17.84 20.82
C ARG A 45 -18.71 -18.79 22.00
N SER A 46 -19.94 -19.13 22.38
CA SER A 46 -20.25 -20.06 23.47
C SER A 46 -20.01 -21.52 23.08
N GLU A 47 -20.26 -21.92 21.83
CA GLU A 47 -20.08 -23.31 21.37
C GLU A 47 -18.65 -23.65 20.92
N GLY A 48 -17.72 -22.70 20.89
CA GLY A 48 -16.35 -22.93 20.39
C GLY A 48 -16.27 -23.35 18.92
N LYS A 49 -17.33 -23.11 18.12
CA LYS A 49 -17.46 -23.60 16.74
C LYS A 49 -16.57 -22.78 15.78
N VAL A 50 -15.36 -23.28 15.54
CA VAL A 50 -14.40 -22.66 14.61
C VAL A 50 -14.81 -22.93 13.16
N ILE A 51 -15.46 -21.94 12.53
CA ILE A 51 -15.77 -22.02 11.10
C ILE A 51 -14.47 -21.87 10.30
N THR A 52 -14.14 -22.90 9.52
CA THR A 52 -12.95 -22.89 8.67
C THR A 52 -13.30 -22.68 7.19
N PRO A 53 -12.37 -22.17 6.36
CA PRO A 53 -12.57 -22.12 4.91
C PRO A 53 -12.89 -23.47 4.27
N ALA A 54 -12.46 -24.59 4.87
CA ALA A 54 -12.76 -25.94 4.40
C ALA A 54 -14.25 -26.29 4.57
N MET A 55 -14.85 -25.92 5.70
CA MET A 55 -16.30 -26.07 5.92
C MET A 55 -17.09 -25.23 4.92
N LEU A 56 -16.68 -23.98 4.71
CA LEU A 56 -17.32 -23.11 3.72
C LEU A 56 -17.28 -23.68 2.30
N LYS A 57 -16.22 -24.42 1.92
CA LYS A 57 -16.16 -25.09 0.61
C LYS A 57 -17.17 -26.23 0.45
N ARG A 58 -17.64 -26.83 1.55
CA ARG A 58 -18.69 -27.86 1.54
C ARG A 58 -20.04 -27.21 1.27
N ASP A 59 -20.36 -26.17 2.04
CA ASP A 59 -21.65 -25.47 1.98
C ASP A 59 -21.77 -24.58 0.72
N TYR A 60 -20.64 -24.08 0.22
CA TYR A 60 -20.58 -23.17 -0.93
C TYR A 60 -19.63 -23.70 -2.01
N PRO A 61 -20.11 -24.58 -2.91
CA PRO A 61 -19.28 -25.23 -3.93
C PRO A 61 -18.52 -24.26 -4.85
N PHE A 62 -19.06 -23.05 -5.08
CA PHE A 62 -18.39 -22.04 -5.92
C PHE A 62 -17.01 -21.63 -5.37
N LEU A 63 -16.74 -21.81 -4.07
CA LEU A 63 -15.43 -21.55 -3.47
C LEU A 63 -14.34 -22.53 -3.93
N LYS A 64 -14.71 -23.67 -4.53
CA LYS A 64 -13.76 -24.63 -5.10
C LYS A 64 -13.07 -24.12 -6.37
N ALA A 65 -13.67 -23.12 -7.04
CA ALA A 65 -13.06 -22.46 -8.20
C ALA A 65 -11.82 -21.63 -7.84
N THR A 66 -11.64 -21.29 -6.56
CA THR A 66 -10.51 -20.50 -6.06
C THR A 66 -9.49 -21.39 -5.34
N ASP A 67 -8.22 -20.99 -5.44
CA ASP A 67 -7.12 -21.57 -4.67
C ASP A 67 -7.43 -21.62 -3.16
N SER A 68 -7.18 -22.78 -2.54
CA SER A 68 -7.40 -22.99 -1.10
C SER A 68 -6.56 -22.05 -0.25
N LEU A 69 -5.34 -21.74 -0.68
CA LEU A 69 -4.44 -20.84 0.04
C LEU A 69 -4.97 -19.40 0.05
N ALA A 70 -5.65 -18.98 -1.02
CA ALA A 70 -6.31 -17.68 -1.07
C ALA A 70 -7.42 -17.56 -0.02
N LEU A 71 -8.24 -18.60 0.15
CA LEU A 71 -9.29 -18.60 1.18
C LEU A 71 -8.71 -18.70 2.60
N ALA A 72 -7.65 -19.51 2.79
CA ALA A 72 -6.94 -19.58 4.06
C ALA A 72 -6.32 -18.21 4.45
N ASN A 73 -5.74 -17.50 3.48
CA ASN A 73 -5.23 -16.15 3.70
C ASN A 73 -6.34 -15.13 3.99
N ALA A 74 -7.56 -15.32 3.45
CA ALA A 74 -8.72 -14.52 3.83
C ALA A 74 -9.01 -14.63 5.35
N ALA A 75 -9.00 -15.85 5.88
CA ALA A 75 -9.16 -16.11 7.31
C ALA A 75 -7.99 -15.55 8.14
N ARG A 76 -6.74 -15.77 7.71
CA ARG A 76 -5.56 -15.20 8.40
C ARG A 76 -5.58 -13.67 8.46
N ASN A 77 -6.03 -13.02 7.40
CA ASN A 77 -6.18 -11.57 7.36
C ASN A 77 -7.23 -11.08 8.38
N LEU A 78 -8.33 -11.82 8.57
CA LEU A 78 -9.32 -11.52 9.58
C LEU A 78 -8.75 -11.71 11.00
N ASN A 79 -8.06 -12.82 11.25
CA ASN A 79 -7.42 -13.07 12.55
C ASN A 79 -6.41 -11.97 12.90
N ARG A 80 -5.61 -11.52 11.92
CA ARG A 80 -4.71 -10.38 12.10
C ARG A 80 -5.47 -9.09 12.42
N ALA A 81 -6.59 -8.83 11.77
CA ALA A 81 -7.41 -7.66 12.04
C ALA A 81 -7.97 -7.69 13.47
N PHE A 82 -8.43 -8.84 13.95
CA PHE A 82 -8.84 -9.01 15.34
C PHE A 82 -7.68 -8.83 16.32
N LYS A 83 -6.50 -9.41 16.04
CA LYS A 83 -5.31 -9.21 16.88
C LYS A 83 -4.96 -7.73 17.03
N ASN A 84 -5.01 -6.96 15.94
CA ASN A 84 -4.74 -5.53 15.96
C ASN A 84 -5.83 -4.75 16.73
N TYR A 85 -7.10 -5.17 16.64
CA TYR A 85 -8.20 -4.58 17.40
C TYR A 85 -8.02 -4.79 18.91
N PHE A 86 -7.77 -6.04 19.33
CA PHE A 86 -7.57 -6.36 20.74
C PHE A 86 -6.28 -5.75 21.32
N SER A 87 -5.26 -5.50 20.48
CA SER A 87 -4.06 -4.79 20.90
C SER A 87 -4.19 -3.26 20.85
N GLY A 88 -5.39 -2.71 20.63
CA GLY A 88 -5.63 -1.25 20.56
C GLY A 88 -5.00 -0.53 19.35
N ARG A 89 -4.50 -1.26 18.34
CA ARG A 89 -3.80 -0.68 17.18
C ARG A 89 -4.73 -0.32 16.02
N SER A 90 -5.95 -0.82 16.03
CA SER A 90 -6.94 -0.54 14.98
C SER A 90 -8.37 -0.65 15.53
N GLY A 91 -9.32 -0.02 14.86
CA GLY A 91 -10.74 -0.24 15.15
C GLY A 91 -11.22 -1.66 14.79
N TYR A 92 -12.45 -1.97 15.18
CA TYR A 92 -13.07 -3.27 14.92
C TYR A 92 -13.07 -3.64 13.42
N PRO A 93 -12.83 -4.91 13.04
CA PRO A 93 -12.79 -5.31 11.63
C PRO A 93 -14.08 -4.99 10.87
N LYS A 94 -13.95 -4.38 9.69
CA LYS A 94 -15.09 -3.99 8.83
C LYS A 94 -15.34 -5.00 7.72
N LEU A 95 -16.59 -5.08 7.27
CA LEU A 95 -16.98 -5.88 6.10
C LEU A 95 -16.32 -5.32 4.82
N LYS A 96 -15.86 -6.21 3.96
CA LYS A 96 -15.29 -5.88 2.65
C LYS A 96 -16.40 -5.64 1.62
N ASN A 97 -16.23 -4.61 0.78
CA ASN A 97 -17.20 -4.20 -0.23
C ASN A 97 -16.75 -4.60 -1.65
N LYS A 98 -17.68 -5.04 -2.50
CA LYS A 98 -17.47 -5.28 -3.95
C LYS A 98 -17.20 -3.99 -4.73
N LYS A 99 -17.76 -2.87 -4.29
CA LYS A 99 -17.60 -1.55 -4.92
C LYS A 99 -16.32 -0.83 -4.48
N SER A 100 -15.45 -1.48 -3.68
CA SER A 100 -14.15 -0.93 -3.32
C SER A 100 -13.32 -0.68 -4.57
N ALA A 101 -12.66 0.47 -4.63
CA ALA A 101 -11.74 0.80 -5.72
C ALA A 101 -10.59 -0.21 -5.81
N TRP A 102 -10.15 -0.77 -4.68
CA TRP A 102 -9.14 -1.82 -4.65
C TRP A 102 -9.76 -3.17 -4.24
N GLN A 103 -9.42 -4.21 -4.99
CA GLN A 103 -9.68 -5.61 -4.62
C GLN A 103 -8.37 -6.39 -4.68
N SER A 104 -8.23 -7.40 -3.83
CA SER A 104 -7.03 -8.23 -3.80
C SER A 104 -7.29 -9.61 -3.23
N TYR A 105 -6.42 -10.54 -3.60
CA TYR A 105 -6.26 -11.83 -2.94
C TYR A 105 -4.77 -12.14 -2.78
N THR A 106 -4.43 -12.93 -1.77
CA THR A 106 -3.06 -13.37 -1.51
C THR A 106 -3.01 -14.88 -1.54
N THR A 107 -2.12 -15.45 -2.33
CA THR A 107 -1.77 -16.88 -2.29
C THR A 107 -0.33 -17.05 -1.80
N ASN A 108 -0.01 -18.24 -1.29
CA ASN A 108 1.33 -18.57 -0.83
C ASN A 108 2.04 -19.39 -1.89
N ASN A 109 3.35 -19.22 -2.01
CA ASN A 109 4.15 -20.09 -2.86
C ASN A 109 4.36 -21.42 -2.13
N GLN A 110 3.96 -22.52 -2.77
CA GLN A 110 4.23 -23.88 -2.31
C GLN A 110 5.12 -24.52 -3.37
N ASN A 111 6.43 -24.59 -3.09
CA ASN A 111 7.42 -25.28 -3.91
C ASN A 111 7.33 -24.95 -5.43
N GLY A 112 7.26 -23.67 -5.79
CA GLY A 112 7.28 -23.22 -7.19
C GLY A 112 5.91 -23.13 -7.86
N THR A 113 4.82 -23.16 -7.09
CA THR A 113 3.48 -22.82 -7.60
C THR A 113 3.37 -21.37 -8.05
N VAL A 114 4.24 -20.50 -7.53
CA VAL A 114 4.45 -19.15 -8.03
C VAL A 114 5.91 -18.98 -8.45
N ALA A 115 6.11 -18.55 -9.69
CA ALA A 115 7.42 -18.25 -10.26
C ALA A 115 7.31 -17.11 -11.26
N ILE A 116 8.44 -16.42 -11.47
CA ILE A 116 8.61 -15.50 -12.59
C ILE A 116 9.61 -16.13 -13.55
N GLU A 117 9.22 -16.25 -14.81
CA GLU A 117 10.05 -16.77 -15.88
C GLU A 117 10.04 -15.74 -17.01
N GLY A 118 11.14 -15.02 -17.21
CA GLY A 118 11.19 -13.85 -18.09
C GLY A 118 10.16 -12.79 -17.68
N ASN A 119 9.31 -12.37 -18.63
CA ASN A 119 8.22 -11.41 -18.40
C ASN A 119 6.86 -12.08 -18.14
N GLN A 120 6.88 -13.30 -17.60
CA GLN A 120 5.69 -14.07 -17.33
C GLN A 120 5.61 -14.51 -15.86
N LEU A 121 4.45 -14.32 -15.26
CA LEU A 121 4.13 -14.71 -13.90
C LEU A 121 3.28 -15.98 -13.90
N LYS A 122 3.80 -17.04 -13.28
CA LYS A 122 3.08 -18.27 -13.00
C LYS A 122 2.29 -18.12 -11.70
N LEU A 123 1.01 -18.51 -11.71
CA LEU A 123 0.13 -18.48 -10.54
C LEU A 123 -0.61 -19.81 -10.37
N PRO A 124 -0.97 -20.20 -9.14
CA PRO A 124 -1.79 -21.39 -8.90
C PRO A 124 -3.14 -21.29 -9.61
N LYS A 125 -3.67 -22.44 -10.07
CA LYS A 125 -4.98 -22.59 -10.71
C LYS A 125 -5.19 -21.86 -12.05
N LEU A 126 -4.21 -21.07 -12.50
CA LEU A 126 -4.16 -20.54 -13.85
C LEU A 126 -3.33 -21.46 -14.73
N LYS A 127 -3.89 -21.88 -15.87
CA LYS A 127 -3.17 -22.70 -16.86
C LYS A 127 -2.13 -21.85 -17.59
N GLU A 128 -2.53 -20.65 -18.00
CA GLU A 128 -1.67 -19.71 -18.71
C GLU A 128 -0.94 -18.78 -17.76
N ARG A 129 0.25 -18.35 -18.19
CA ARG A 129 1.07 -17.38 -17.47
C ARG A 129 0.57 -15.96 -17.73
N VAL A 130 0.74 -15.09 -16.76
CA VAL A 130 0.27 -13.71 -16.80
C VAL A 130 1.43 -12.79 -17.18
N MET A 131 1.23 -11.92 -18.16
CA MET A 131 2.26 -10.96 -18.56
C MET A 131 2.57 -9.98 -17.42
N ILE A 132 3.83 -9.82 -17.08
CA ILE A 132 4.32 -8.94 -16.00
C ILE A 132 5.37 -7.97 -16.56
N CYS A 133 5.26 -6.71 -16.16
CA CYS A 133 6.29 -5.70 -16.46
C CYS A 133 7.31 -5.69 -15.31
N CYS A 134 8.35 -6.51 -15.46
CA CYS A 134 9.46 -6.61 -14.52
C CYS A 134 10.50 -5.51 -14.80
N HIS A 135 10.27 -4.31 -14.28
CA HIS A 135 11.22 -3.19 -14.42
C HIS A 135 12.45 -3.28 -13.50
N ARG A 136 12.54 -4.32 -12.67
CA ARG A 136 13.70 -4.67 -11.85
C ARG A 136 13.70 -6.18 -11.54
N PRO A 137 14.88 -6.81 -11.36
CA PRO A 137 14.95 -8.22 -11.00
C PRO A 137 14.34 -8.46 -9.62
N VAL A 138 13.70 -9.63 -9.47
CA VAL A 138 13.23 -10.13 -8.18
C VAL A 138 14.31 -11.02 -7.61
N LEU A 139 14.84 -10.64 -6.45
CA LEU A 139 15.89 -11.38 -5.77
C LEU A 139 15.30 -12.25 -4.67
N GLY A 140 15.99 -13.35 -4.38
CA GLY A 140 15.60 -14.28 -3.33
C GLY A 140 14.41 -15.17 -3.67
N THR A 141 13.85 -15.81 -2.63
CA THR A 141 12.79 -16.81 -2.79
C THR A 141 11.41 -16.22 -2.55
N ILE A 142 10.48 -16.42 -3.48
CA ILE A 142 9.10 -15.92 -3.36
C ILE A 142 8.36 -16.72 -2.28
N LYS A 143 7.89 -16.05 -1.23
CA LYS A 143 7.11 -16.64 -0.12
C LYS A 143 5.61 -16.56 -0.36
N SER A 144 5.12 -15.41 -0.84
CA SER A 144 3.71 -15.21 -1.13
C SER A 144 3.50 -14.15 -2.21
N VAL A 145 2.33 -14.20 -2.85
CA VAL A 145 1.96 -13.32 -3.93
C VAL A 145 0.58 -12.76 -3.70
N THR A 146 0.45 -11.45 -3.83
CA THR A 146 -0.83 -10.74 -3.76
C THR A 146 -1.15 -10.13 -5.11
N ILE A 147 -2.25 -10.58 -5.71
CA ILE A 147 -2.80 -9.94 -6.90
C ILE A 147 -3.80 -8.89 -6.43
N SER A 148 -3.72 -7.70 -7.01
CA SER A 148 -4.61 -6.59 -6.72
C SER A 148 -5.09 -5.91 -7.99
N ALA A 149 -6.30 -5.38 -7.95
CA ALA A 149 -6.89 -4.64 -9.06
C ALA A 149 -7.47 -3.31 -8.59
N LYS A 150 -7.15 -2.24 -9.31
CA LYS A 150 -7.78 -0.92 -9.17
C LYS A 150 -8.95 -0.85 -10.16
N ASN A 151 -10.17 -0.67 -9.65
CA ASN A 151 -11.42 -0.63 -10.40
C ASN A 151 -11.63 -1.83 -11.35
N ASN A 152 -11.01 -2.98 -11.06
CA ASN A 152 -10.95 -4.15 -11.95
C ASN A 152 -10.38 -3.88 -13.36
N GLN A 153 -9.62 -2.80 -13.52
CA GLN A 153 -9.06 -2.37 -14.80
C GLN A 153 -7.53 -2.43 -14.79
N GLU A 154 -6.91 -1.90 -13.75
CA GLU A 154 -5.45 -1.94 -13.59
C GLU A 154 -5.07 -3.02 -12.60
N PHE A 155 -4.21 -3.94 -13.03
CA PHE A 155 -3.80 -5.09 -12.22
C PHE A 155 -2.33 -4.95 -11.80
N TYR A 156 -2.07 -5.33 -10.55
CA TYR A 156 -0.75 -5.29 -9.94
C TYR A 156 -0.49 -6.58 -9.18
N VAL A 157 0.76 -7.03 -9.22
CA VAL A 157 1.26 -8.12 -8.39
C VAL A 157 2.21 -7.57 -7.34
N SER A 158 2.04 -8.02 -6.09
CA SER A 158 2.97 -7.78 -4.99
C SER A 158 3.54 -9.12 -4.53
N LEU A 159 4.84 -9.31 -4.71
CA LEU A 159 5.59 -10.50 -4.32
C LEU A 159 6.28 -10.22 -2.99
N LEU A 160 6.14 -11.12 -2.04
CA LEU A 160 6.92 -11.10 -0.80
C LEU A 160 8.05 -12.11 -0.95
N CYS A 161 9.29 -11.65 -0.96
CA CYS A 161 10.48 -12.48 -1.12
C CYS A 161 11.30 -12.54 0.16
N VAL A 162 11.96 -13.67 0.40
CA VAL A 162 13.05 -13.80 1.37
C VAL A 162 14.35 -13.59 0.61
N GLU A 163 15.03 -12.48 0.90
CA GLU A 163 16.30 -12.09 0.27
C GLU A 163 17.41 -12.12 1.32
N GLU A 164 18.61 -12.53 0.91
CA GLU A 164 19.83 -12.37 1.71
C GLU A 164 20.49 -11.06 1.28
N VAL A 165 20.65 -10.15 2.24
CA VAL A 165 21.26 -8.83 2.02
C VAL A 165 22.48 -8.69 2.90
N ASP A 166 23.57 -8.21 2.30
CA ASP A 166 24.81 -7.90 2.98
C ASP A 166 24.77 -6.50 3.62
N PRO A 167 25.43 -6.32 4.78
CA PRO A 167 25.56 -5.01 5.38
C PRO A 167 26.35 -4.07 4.46
N LEU A 168 26.01 -2.78 4.50
CA LEU A 168 26.77 -1.77 3.77
C LEU A 168 28.07 -1.43 4.51
N PRO A 169 29.14 -1.01 3.82
CA PRO A 169 30.38 -0.59 4.46
C PRO A 169 30.11 0.58 5.44
N LYS A 170 30.87 0.61 6.54
CA LYS A 170 30.80 1.69 7.53
C LYS A 170 31.39 2.96 6.96
N THR A 171 30.65 4.07 7.07
CA THR A 171 31.11 5.40 6.65
C THR A 171 31.62 6.26 7.82
N ASN A 172 31.37 5.84 9.07
CA ASN A 172 31.63 6.58 10.31
C ASN A 172 31.01 7.98 10.33
N ARG A 173 29.91 8.18 9.61
CA ARG A 173 29.20 9.47 9.54
C ARG A 173 27.88 9.38 10.30
N GLU A 174 27.59 10.42 11.05
CA GLU A 174 26.35 10.61 11.78
C GLU A 174 25.59 11.83 11.22
N ILE A 175 24.26 11.77 11.24
CA ILE A 175 23.40 12.89 10.86
C ILE A 175 22.18 12.99 11.77
N GLN A 176 21.76 14.21 12.05
CA GLN A 176 20.48 14.54 12.67
C GLN A 176 19.57 15.18 11.63
N ILE A 177 18.39 14.59 11.37
CA ILE A 177 17.46 15.09 10.36
C ILE A 177 16.21 15.67 11.00
N TYR A 178 15.84 16.86 10.55
CA TYR A 178 14.66 17.61 10.97
C TYR A 178 13.64 17.70 9.84
N PHE A 179 12.35 17.70 10.20
CA PHE A 179 11.26 17.86 9.25
C PHE A 179 11.27 19.26 8.62
N HIS A 180 11.11 19.34 7.30
CA HIS A 180 10.89 20.59 6.57
C HIS A 180 9.69 20.48 5.62
N PRO A 181 8.72 21.41 5.65
CA PRO A 181 7.47 21.28 4.88
C PRO A 181 7.66 21.32 3.35
N GLU A 182 8.69 22.02 2.85
CA GLU A 182 8.95 22.14 1.40
C GLU A 182 9.91 21.09 0.83
N LYS A 183 10.85 20.59 1.65
CA LYS A 183 11.96 19.72 1.22
C LYS A 183 11.96 18.35 1.90
N LEU A 184 11.00 18.10 2.79
CA LEU A 184 10.94 16.98 3.74
C LEU A 184 12.05 16.98 4.82
N ILE A 185 13.30 17.22 4.45
CA ILE A 185 14.45 17.35 5.36
C ILE A 185 15.00 18.78 5.28
N ALA A 186 15.36 19.36 6.42
CA ALA A 186 15.93 20.72 6.50
C ALA A 186 17.36 20.81 5.93
N ASP A 187 18.19 19.79 6.17
CA ASP A 187 19.57 19.75 5.69
C ASP A 187 19.71 19.59 4.18
N ASP A 188 20.69 20.27 3.60
CA ASP A 188 21.00 20.15 2.18
C ASP A 188 21.89 18.92 1.89
N LEU A 189 21.24 17.76 1.74
CA LEU A 189 21.92 16.47 1.56
C LEU A 189 22.37 16.17 0.12
N GLY A 190 22.44 17.20 -0.73
CA GLY A 190 22.51 17.08 -2.19
C GLY A 190 21.12 16.75 -2.72
N GLN A 191 20.21 17.73 -2.64
CA GLN A 191 18.77 17.59 -2.86
C GLN A 191 18.42 16.79 -4.13
N LEU A 192 17.63 15.73 -3.92
CA LEU A 192 16.89 15.08 -5.01
C LEU A 192 15.91 16.09 -5.60
N SER A 193 15.84 16.18 -6.93
CA SER A 193 14.98 17.16 -7.61
C SER A 193 13.50 16.93 -7.25
N ILE A 194 12.86 17.99 -6.73
CA ILE A 194 11.42 18.05 -6.42
C ILE A 194 10.61 18.75 -7.51
N GLN A 195 11.24 19.19 -8.60
CA GLN A 195 10.60 19.99 -9.66
C GLN A 195 9.34 19.31 -10.23
N HIS A 196 9.41 18.01 -10.48
CA HIS A 196 8.26 17.25 -11.01
C HIS A 196 7.09 17.15 -10.01
N LEU A 197 7.40 17.11 -8.71
CA LEU A 197 6.39 17.11 -7.65
C LEU A 197 5.69 18.48 -7.58
N GLU A 198 6.45 19.57 -7.60
CA GLU A 198 5.94 20.94 -7.62
C GLU A 198 5.01 21.20 -8.80
N GLN A 199 5.46 20.87 -10.02
CA GLN A 199 4.65 21.00 -11.23
C GLN A 199 3.34 20.20 -11.14
N THR A 200 3.39 19.02 -10.51
CA THR A 200 2.21 18.18 -10.35
C THR A 200 1.26 18.76 -9.30
N GLN A 201 1.78 19.28 -8.18
CA GLN A 201 1.00 19.98 -7.15
C GLN A 201 0.29 21.21 -7.73
N GLN A 202 0.98 22.05 -8.51
CA GLN A 202 0.38 23.21 -9.17
C GLN A 202 -0.76 22.81 -10.11
N LYS A 203 -0.60 21.71 -10.86
CA LYS A 203 -1.67 21.16 -11.71
C LYS A 203 -2.86 20.66 -10.88
N ILE A 204 -2.60 20.01 -9.74
CA ILE A 204 -3.64 19.57 -8.80
C ILE A 204 -4.42 20.78 -8.28
N ASN A 205 -3.75 21.82 -7.78
CA ASN A 205 -4.40 23.03 -7.26
C ASN A 205 -5.33 23.68 -8.31
N LYS A 206 -4.83 23.85 -9.55
CA LYS A 206 -5.63 24.38 -10.67
C LYS A 206 -6.85 23.49 -10.99
N LEU A 207 -6.70 22.16 -10.92
CA LEU A 207 -7.81 21.23 -11.17
C LEU A 207 -8.83 21.22 -10.04
N THR A 208 -8.38 21.32 -8.78
CA THR A 208 -9.24 21.41 -7.59
C THR A 208 -10.11 22.65 -7.63
N GLN A 209 -9.52 23.83 -7.88
CA GLN A 209 -10.28 25.08 -8.04
C GLN A 209 -11.32 24.97 -9.16
N ARG A 210 -10.94 24.43 -10.33
CA ARG A 210 -11.89 24.20 -11.44
C ARG A 210 -13.00 23.22 -11.05
N LEU A 211 -12.69 22.20 -10.25
CA LEU A 211 -13.66 21.19 -9.81
C LEU A 211 -14.70 21.80 -8.87
N GLU A 212 -14.28 22.65 -7.96
CA GLU A 212 -15.17 23.41 -7.07
C GLU A 212 -16.10 24.35 -7.85
N LEU A 213 -15.56 25.09 -8.83
CA LEU A 213 -16.38 25.93 -9.70
C LEU A 213 -17.44 25.12 -10.44
N LYS A 214 -17.08 23.96 -11.00
CA LYS A 214 -18.06 23.07 -11.66
C LYS A 214 -19.07 22.47 -10.68
N ALA A 215 -18.66 22.19 -9.44
CA ALA A 215 -19.58 21.76 -8.38
C ALA A 215 -20.60 22.85 -8.05
N ARG A 216 -20.15 24.11 -7.89
CA ARG A 216 -21.03 25.27 -7.66
C ARG A 216 -22.01 25.46 -8.81
N CYS A 217 -21.57 25.39 -10.07
CA CYS A 217 -22.46 25.48 -11.23
C CYS A 217 -23.51 24.36 -11.26
N ALA A 218 -23.13 23.12 -10.95
CA ALA A 218 -24.08 22.00 -10.91
C ALA A 218 -25.13 22.18 -9.80
N ARG A 219 -24.70 22.64 -8.61
CA ARG A 219 -25.61 22.98 -7.50
C ARG A 219 -26.59 24.10 -7.88
N LYS A 220 -26.13 25.18 -8.53
CA LYS A 220 -27.00 26.25 -9.03
C LYS A 220 -28.05 25.73 -10.02
N ARG A 221 -27.70 24.77 -10.87
CA ARG A 221 -28.62 24.10 -11.80
C ARG A 221 -29.49 23.02 -11.16
N LYS A 222 -29.39 22.80 -9.83
CA LYS A 222 -30.07 21.74 -9.08
C LYS A 222 -29.79 20.31 -9.62
N VAL A 223 -28.66 20.12 -10.30
CA VAL A 223 -28.24 18.81 -10.84
C VAL A 223 -27.38 18.09 -9.80
N ARG A 224 -27.68 16.81 -9.55
CA ARG A 224 -26.86 15.97 -8.68
C ARG A 224 -25.45 15.83 -9.25
N LEU A 225 -24.41 15.96 -8.41
CA LEU A 225 -23.02 15.89 -8.86
C LEU A 225 -22.68 14.58 -9.58
N SER A 226 -23.32 13.46 -9.23
CA SER A 226 -23.17 12.17 -9.91
C SER A 226 -23.59 12.22 -11.39
N GLN A 227 -24.55 13.07 -11.75
CA GLN A 227 -25.07 13.22 -13.12
C GLN A 227 -24.36 14.35 -13.90
N ALA A 228 -23.63 15.23 -13.21
CA ALA A 228 -22.89 16.33 -13.83
C ALA A 228 -21.66 15.81 -14.60
N LYS A 229 -21.83 15.48 -15.89
CA LYS A 229 -20.78 14.91 -16.77
C LYS A 229 -19.45 15.66 -16.71
N ASN A 230 -19.45 16.99 -16.79
CA ASN A 230 -18.23 17.80 -16.76
C ASN A 230 -17.52 17.76 -15.40
N TYR A 231 -18.28 17.73 -14.30
CA TYR A 231 -17.72 17.55 -12.96
C TYR A 231 -17.06 16.18 -12.81
N GLN A 232 -17.73 15.11 -13.27
CA GLN A 232 -17.19 13.75 -13.21
C GLN A 232 -15.92 13.58 -14.07
N LYS A 233 -15.90 14.14 -15.29
CA LYS A 233 -14.70 14.15 -16.14
C LYS A 233 -13.52 14.82 -15.44
N LEU A 234 -13.76 15.97 -14.80
CA LEU A 234 -12.72 16.70 -14.09
C LEU A 234 -12.25 15.98 -12.82
N LYS A 235 -13.17 15.36 -12.08
CA LYS A 235 -12.87 14.52 -10.92
C LYS A 235 -11.95 13.35 -11.29
N MET A 236 -12.21 12.68 -12.40
CA MET A 236 -11.34 11.61 -12.92
C MET A 236 -9.94 12.13 -13.28
N ARG A 237 -9.87 13.30 -13.93
CA ARG A 237 -8.58 13.93 -14.26
C ARG A 237 -7.78 14.29 -13.00
N LEU A 238 -8.44 14.88 -12.00
CA LEU A 238 -7.84 15.19 -10.70
C LEU A 238 -7.29 13.91 -10.04
N ALA A 239 -8.08 12.84 -9.99
CA ALA A 239 -7.66 11.55 -9.41
C ALA A 239 -6.44 10.95 -10.11
N LYS A 240 -6.29 11.15 -11.43
CA LYS A 240 -5.10 10.73 -12.19
C LYS A 240 -3.85 11.51 -11.75
N HIS A 241 -3.95 12.83 -11.60
CA HIS A 241 -2.84 13.65 -11.13
C HIS A 241 -2.48 13.38 -9.66
N GLN A 242 -3.47 13.18 -8.79
CA GLN A 242 -3.22 12.74 -7.41
C GLN A 242 -2.53 11.38 -7.35
N SER A 243 -2.91 10.43 -8.22
CA SER A 243 -2.21 9.14 -8.33
C SER A 243 -0.76 9.30 -8.81
N LEU A 244 -0.51 10.21 -9.76
CA LEU A 244 0.84 10.53 -10.24
C LEU A 244 1.69 11.12 -9.11
N GLN A 245 1.16 12.11 -8.39
CA GLN A 245 1.85 12.72 -7.26
C GLN A 245 2.20 11.69 -6.19
N HIS A 246 1.25 10.81 -5.84
CA HIS A 246 1.52 9.73 -4.89
C HIS A 246 2.70 8.85 -5.32
N ASN A 247 2.77 8.48 -6.60
CA ASN A 247 3.88 7.69 -7.13
C ASN A 247 5.21 8.46 -7.08
N GLN A 248 5.21 9.74 -7.44
CA GLN A 248 6.40 10.60 -7.36
C GLN A 248 6.89 10.76 -5.92
N LEU A 249 5.99 10.94 -4.96
CA LEU A 249 6.32 11.02 -3.52
C LEU A 249 6.93 9.71 -3.03
N GLN A 250 6.35 8.56 -3.41
CA GLN A 250 6.91 7.26 -3.04
C GLN A 250 8.30 7.05 -3.64
N ASP A 251 8.52 7.46 -4.89
CA ASP A 251 9.84 7.37 -5.54
C ASP A 251 10.87 8.25 -4.83
N TYR A 252 10.52 9.51 -4.57
CA TYR A 252 11.34 10.45 -3.81
C TYR A 252 11.73 9.89 -2.43
N LEU A 253 10.76 9.40 -1.65
CA LEU A 253 11.01 8.80 -0.33
C LEU A 253 11.93 7.57 -0.41
N ASN A 254 11.77 6.74 -1.44
CA ASN A 254 12.61 5.57 -1.65
C ASN A 254 14.05 5.94 -2.00
N GLN A 255 14.25 6.94 -2.85
CA GLN A 255 15.56 7.46 -3.21
C GLN A 255 16.23 8.11 -2.00
N LEU A 256 15.52 8.99 -1.30
CA LEU A 256 16.03 9.72 -0.13
C LEU A 256 16.44 8.77 0.99
N SER A 257 15.58 7.83 1.36
CA SER A 257 15.90 6.83 2.39
C SER A 257 17.07 5.94 2.00
N THR A 258 17.27 5.65 0.71
CA THR A 258 18.42 4.86 0.25
C THR A 258 19.71 5.70 0.26
N LEU A 259 19.62 6.98 -0.11
CA LEU A 259 20.73 7.91 -0.07
C LEU A 259 21.25 8.07 1.36
N LEU A 260 20.35 8.33 2.32
CA LEU A 260 20.69 8.48 3.73
C LEU A 260 21.41 7.23 4.28
N ILE A 261 20.83 6.06 4.05
CA ILE A 261 21.38 4.78 4.52
C ILE A 261 22.74 4.44 3.90
N ARG A 262 23.02 4.92 2.69
CA ARG A 262 24.32 4.75 2.03
C ARG A 262 25.37 5.74 2.54
N LYS A 263 24.97 6.98 2.85
CA LYS A 263 25.91 8.04 3.26
C LYS A 263 26.25 7.99 4.76
N TYR A 264 25.30 7.61 5.62
CA TYR A 264 25.42 7.73 7.08
C TYR A 264 25.26 6.38 7.77
N ASP A 265 26.04 6.17 8.82
CA ASP A 265 25.98 5.00 9.70
C ASP A 265 24.97 5.16 10.82
N VAL A 266 24.88 6.38 11.36
CA VAL A 266 23.95 6.73 12.43
C VAL A 266 23.01 7.83 11.92
N ILE A 267 21.71 7.55 11.93
CA ILE A 267 20.67 8.51 11.55
C ILE A 267 19.79 8.78 12.76
N ASN A 268 19.87 10.00 13.25
CA ASN A 268 19.00 10.51 14.31
C ASN A 268 17.82 11.25 13.67
N PHE A 269 16.63 10.68 13.84
CA PHE A 269 15.40 11.20 13.30
C PHE A 269 14.70 12.05 14.36
N VAL A 270 14.62 13.36 14.13
CA VAL A 270 14.02 14.28 15.10
C VAL A 270 12.52 14.37 14.90
N GLU A 271 11.76 13.93 15.90
CA GLU A 271 10.30 14.06 15.89
C GLU A 271 9.91 15.50 16.24
N PRO A 272 9.09 16.18 15.42
CA PRO A 272 8.62 17.53 15.70
C PRO A 272 7.80 17.59 16.99
N SER A 273 7.86 18.71 17.71
CA SER A 273 7.09 18.87 18.95
C SER A 273 5.59 18.93 18.67
N VAL A 274 4.73 18.69 19.68
CA VAL A 274 3.27 18.71 19.50
C VAL A 274 2.76 20.05 18.94
N ARG A 275 3.39 21.16 19.34
CA ARG A 275 3.06 22.50 18.82
C ARG A 275 3.40 22.62 17.34
N ASP A 276 4.59 22.16 16.95
CA ASP A 276 5.02 22.17 15.54
C ASP A 276 4.15 21.25 14.69
N GLN A 277 3.69 20.14 15.25
CA GLN A 277 2.76 19.24 14.59
C GLN A 277 1.40 19.89 14.36
N GLN A 278 0.88 20.65 15.34
CA GLN A 278 -0.38 21.40 15.20
C GLN A 278 -0.25 22.54 14.17
N SER A 279 0.86 23.28 14.20
CA SER A 279 1.16 24.30 13.19
C SER A 279 1.26 23.69 11.78
N ALA A 280 1.99 22.58 11.62
CA ALA A 280 2.10 21.87 10.35
C ALA A 280 0.76 21.27 9.89
N ALA A 281 -0.13 20.89 10.83
CA ALA A 281 -1.47 20.41 10.52
C ALA A 281 -2.39 21.51 9.98
N ASN A 282 -2.26 22.73 10.51
CA ASN A 282 -3.07 23.88 10.10
C ASN A 282 -2.68 24.44 8.72
N VAL A 283 -1.46 24.15 8.24
CA VAL A 283 -0.93 24.62 6.93
C VAL A 283 -0.94 23.50 5.86
N GLN A 284 -1.63 22.38 6.11
CA GLN A 284 -1.67 21.21 5.21
C GLN A 284 -2.12 21.51 3.78
N GLU A 285 -2.78 22.65 3.53
CA GLU A 285 -3.28 23.00 2.20
C GLU A 285 -2.24 23.67 1.28
N ALA A 286 -1.08 24.10 1.79
CA ALA A 286 -0.10 24.88 1.02
C ALA A 286 1.24 24.17 0.73
N HIS A 287 1.63 23.16 1.51
CA HIS A 287 2.98 22.57 1.43
C HIS A 287 3.03 21.24 0.66
N LEU A 288 4.22 20.93 0.12
CA LEU A 288 4.47 19.70 -0.66
C LEU A 288 4.52 18.44 0.19
N PHE A 289 5.02 18.57 1.42
CA PHE A 289 5.17 17.46 2.36
C PHE A 289 4.40 17.72 3.65
N SER A 290 3.82 16.66 4.19
CA SER A 290 3.16 16.65 5.49
C SER A 290 3.87 15.71 6.46
N LEU A 291 3.41 15.70 7.71
CA LEU A 291 3.86 14.74 8.72
C LEU A 291 3.62 13.27 8.28
N ASN A 292 2.65 13.02 7.40
CA ASN A 292 2.43 11.69 6.88
C ASN A 292 3.62 11.20 6.05
N GLU A 293 4.21 12.07 5.21
CA GLU A 293 5.43 11.75 4.45
C GLU A 293 6.63 11.60 5.38
N TRP A 294 6.72 12.42 6.43
CA TRP A 294 7.75 12.33 7.46
C TRP A 294 7.73 10.97 8.18
N HIS A 295 6.58 10.54 8.67
CA HIS A 295 6.43 9.23 9.31
C HIS A 295 6.58 8.08 8.32
N GLN A 296 6.26 8.28 7.04
CA GLN A 296 6.59 7.30 6.01
C GLN A 296 8.10 7.14 5.86
N LEU A 297 8.86 8.24 5.80
CA LEU A 297 10.31 8.23 5.77
C LEU A 297 10.88 7.53 7.01
N MET A 298 10.37 7.84 8.20
CA MET A 298 10.75 7.20 9.46
C MET A 298 10.66 5.66 9.37
N ARG A 299 9.51 5.15 8.90
CA ARG A 299 9.32 3.70 8.72
C ARG A 299 10.31 3.13 7.71
N MET A 300 10.59 3.85 6.63
CA MET A 300 11.54 3.43 5.61
C MET A 300 12.96 3.33 6.15
N LEU A 301 13.42 4.37 6.83
CA LEU A 301 14.74 4.40 7.45
C LEU A 301 14.88 3.30 8.49
N LYS A 302 13.87 3.09 9.35
CA LYS A 302 13.89 2.05 10.37
C LYS A 302 14.12 0.65 9.78
N TYR A 303 13.36 0.25 8.74
CA TYR A 303 13.55 -1.08 8.17
C TYR A 303 14.84 -1.17 7.33
N LYS A 304 15.22 -0.12 6.59
CA LYS A 304 16.44 -0.14 5.77
C LYS A 304 17.70 -0.15 6.64
N ALA A 305 17.72 0.59 7.74
CA ALA A 305 18.83 0.58 8.69
C ALA A 305 19.04 -0.84 9.24
N SER A 306 17.96 -1.51 9.63
CA SER A 306 18.01 -2.92 10.03
C SER A 306 18.52 -3.85 8.92
N TRP A 307 18.18 -3.62 7.65
CA TRP A 307 18.64 -4.45 6.53
C TRP A 307 20.13 -4.33 6.27
N TYR A 308 20.67 -3.11 6.36
CA TYR A 308 22.04 -2.81 5.94
C TYR A 308 23.02 -2.62 7.09
N GLY A 309 22.62 -2.97 8.32
CA GLY A 309 23.48 -2.88 9.50
C GLY A 309 23.80 -1.45 9.93
N LYS A 310 22.87 -0.51 9.73
CA LYS A 310 22.99 0.90 10.13
C LYS A 310 22.19 1.16 11.40
N GLU A 311 22.54 2.22 12.12
CA GLU A 311 21.85 2.63 13.35
C GLU A 311 20.80 3.71 13.05
N PHE A 312 19.59 3.52 13.56
CA PHE A 312 18.49 4.47 13.44
C PHE A 312 17.91 4.78 14.82
N LYS A 313 17.97 6.05 15.23
CA LYS A 313 17.47 6.54 16.52
C LYS A 313 16.37 7.56 16.28
N VAL A 314 15.33 7.53 17.10
CA VAL A 314 14.32 8.59 17.13
C VAL A 314 14.64 9.49 18.32
N VAL A 315 14.83 10.77 18.06
CA VAL A 315 15.11 11.81 19.05
C VAL A 315 13.89 12.71 19.11
N PHE A 316 13.46 13.08 20.32
CA PHE A 316 12.37 14.03 20.47
C PHE A 316 12.94 15.43 20.60
N SER A 317 12.40 16.38 19.86
CA SER A 317 12.74 17.79 20.06
C SER A 317 12.33 18.21 21.47
N THR A 318 13.29 18.46 22.35
CA THR A 318 13.06 19.11 23.63
C THR A 318 12.69 20.56 23.35
N GLN A 319 11.44 20.93 23.63
CA GLN A 319 11.04 22.33 23.65
C GLN A 319 11.86 23.06 24.72
N ALA A 320 12.60 24.09 24.29
CA ALA A 320 12.81 25.29 25.08
C ALA A 320 11.68 26.27 24.75
#